data_AF-A0A0G0G9L3-F1
#
_entry.id   AF-A0A0G0G9L3-F1
#
_cell.length_a   1.000
_cell.length_b   1.000
_cell.length_c   1.000
_cell.angle_alpha   90.00
_cell.angle_beta   90.00
_cell.angle_gamma   90.00
#
_symmetry.space_group_name_H-M   'P 1'
#
loop_
_entity.id
_entity.type
_entity.pdbx_description
1 polymer ?
#
loop_
_entity_poly.entity_id
_entity_poly.type
_entity_poly.pdbx_seq_one_letter_code
_entity_poly.pdbx_strand_id
1 'polypeptide(L)' 'MIGEQRHFRFLEKDFDIPAVLALFGNNICLISKDNNKIKIVIVEDELMFKITHFLFEHMWVSLSK' A
#
# COMPACT_ATOMS: atom_id res chain seq x y z
N MET A 1 5.50 -9.22 -18.89
CA MET A 1 4.45 -9.73 -18.00
C MET A 1 4.50 -8.90 -16.73
N ILE A 2 3.61 -7.92 -16.64
CA ILE A 2 3.35 -7.19 -15.39
C ILE A 2 2.72 -8.21 -14.43
N GLY A 3 3.21 -8.24 -13.20
CA GLY A 3 3.10 -9.34 -12.25
C GLY A 3 1.70 -9.95 -12.10
N GLU A 4 1.68 -11.26 -11.86
CA GLU A 4 0.47 -12.02 -11.55
C GLU A 4 -0.34 -11.32 -10.45
N GLN A 5 -1.51 -10.78 -10.82
CA GLN A 5 -2.53 -10.33 -9.87
C GLN A 5 -2.97 -11.53 -9.05
N ARG A 6 -2.68 -11.52 -7.76
CA ARG A 6 -3.22 -12.47 -6.80
C ARG A 6 -4.15 -11.71 -5.87
N HIS A 7 -5.39 -12.19 -5.73
CA HIS A 7 -6.33 -11.68 -4.74
C HIS A 7 -5.94 -12.23 -3.36
N PHE A 8 -5.32 -11.39 -2.53
CA PHE A 8 -4.78 -11.82 -1.24
C PHE A 8 -5.75 -11.52 -0.09
N ARG A 9 -6.53 -12.52 0.29
CA ARG A 9 -7.36 -12.50 1.51
C ARG A 9 -6.56 -12.79 2.79
N PHE A 10 -5.23 -12.96 2.73
CA PHE A 10 -4.38 -13.34 3.86
C PHE A 10 -2.99 -12.68 3.77
N LEU A 11 -2.89 -11.41 4.20
CA LEU A 11 -1.65 -10.62 4.13
C LEU A 11 -0.55 -11.14 5.07
N GLU A 12 -0.88 -11.71 6.23
CA GLU A 12 0.14 -11.99 7.27
C GLU A 12 1.16 -13.07 6.91
N LYS A 13 0.79 -14.08 6.10
CA LYS A 13 1.71 -15.19 5.76
C LYS A 13 2.61 -14.89 4.57
N ASP A 14 2.17 -14.00 3.70
CA ASP A 14 2.85 -13.71 2.42
C ASP A 14 3.61 -12.37 2.44
N PHE A 15 3.51 -11.63 3.54
CA PHE A 15 4.00 -10.26 3.63
C PHE A 15 4.65 -9.94 4.98
N ASP A 16 5.94 -9.62 4.93
CA ASP A 16 6.73 -9.30 6.12
C ASP A 16 6.49 -7.85 6.57
N ILE A 17 6.33 -7.67 7.89
CA ILE A 17 6.28 -6.37 8.58
C ILE A 17 7.67 -6.12 9.20
N PRO A 18 8.27 -4.93 9.09
CA PRO A 18 7.67 -3.64 8.70
C PRO A 18 7.55 -3.43 7.19
N ALA A 19 6.47 -2.74 6.81
CA ALA A 19 6.17 -2.36 5.43
C ALA A 19 5.74 -0.91 5.32
N VAL A 20 5.92 -0.34 4.14
CA VAL A 20 5.52 1.03 3.81
C VAL A 20 4.17 0.98 3.11
N LEU A 21 3.22 1.77 3.62
CA LEU A 21 1.99 2.07 2.89
C LEU A 21 2.29 3.16 1.87
N ALA A 22 2.00 2.88 0.60
CA ALA A 22 2.21 3.81 -0.50
C ALA A 22 0.91 4.09 -1.26
N LEU A 23 0.73 5.33 -1.66
CA LEU A 23 -0.34 5.79 -2.55
C LEU A 23 0.26 5.94 -3.95
N PHE A 24 -0.25 5.18 -4.93
CA PHE A 24 0.23 5.23 -6.31
C PHE A 24 -0.94 5.55 -7.26
N GLY A 25 -1.09 6.83 -7.57
CA GLY A 25 -2.26 7.33 -8.30
C GLY A 25 -3.54 7.03 -7.52
N ASN A 26 -4.43 6.24 -8.12
CA ASN A 26 -5.72 5.84 -7.52
C ASN A 26 -5.66 4.49 -6.77
N ASN A 27 -4.47 3.96 -6.52
CA ASN A 27 -4.29 2.68 -5.82
C ASN A 27 -3.52 2.88 -4.51
N ILE A 28 -3.82 2.03 -3.54
CA ILE A 28 -2.95 1.82 -2.38
C ILE A 28 -2.13 0.57 -2.62
N CYS A 29 -0.88 0.58 -2.19
CA CYS A 29 -0.09 -0.63 -2.07
C CYS A 29 0.70 -0.69 -0.76
N LEU A 30 1.06 -1.90 -0.37
CA LEU A 30 2.04 -2.17 0.67
C LEU A 30 3.35 -2.57 0.00
N ILE A 31 4.45 -1.97 0.44
CA ILE A 31 5.79 -2.23 -0.09
C ILE A 31 6.66 -2.75 1.05
N SER A 32 7.27 -3.92 0.86
CA SER A 32 8.26 -4.47 1.78
C SER A 32 9.51 -4.93 1.04
N LYS A 33 10.62 -5.01 1.79
CA LYS A 33 11.89 -5.55 1.29
C LYS A 33 12.09 -6.93 1.91
N ASP A 34 12.19 -7.94 1.07
CA ASP A 34 12.57 -9.29 1.46
C ASP A 34 13.92 -9.61 0.81
N ASN A 35 14.97 -9.63 1.63
CA ASN A 35 16.36 -9.79 1.20
C ASN A 35 16.74 -8.77 0.11
N ASN A 36 16.92 -9.22 -1.14
CA ASN A 36 17.25 -8.39 -2.31
C ASN A 36 16.07 -8.17 -3.27
N LYS A 37 14.84 -8.48 -2.84
CA LYS A 37 13.62 -8.30 -3.64
C LYS A 37 12.69 -7.29 -2.98
N ILE A 38 12.05 -6.49 -3.81
CA ILE A 38 10.95 -5.62 -3.39
C ILE A 38 9.65 -6.38 -3.65
N LYS A 39 8.84 -6.55 -2.61
CA LYS A 39 7.48 -7.08 -2.71
C LYS A 39 6.50 -5.91 -2.69
N ILE A 40 5.58 -5.90 -3.63
CA ILE A 40 4.52 -4.89 -3.72
C ILE A 40 3.19 -5.64 -3.72
N VAL A 41 2.31 -5.28 -2.79
CA VAL A 41 0.94 -5.80 -2.74
C VAL A 41 -0.01 -4.65 -3.04
N ILE A 42 -0.75 -4.75 -4.14
CA ILE A 42 -1.79 -3.77 -4.47
C ILE A 42 -3.04 -4.09 -3.64
N VAL A 43 -3.59 -3.07 -3.02
CA VAL A 43 -4.83 -3.15 -2.24
C VAL A 43 -5.96 -2.58 -3.10
N GLU A 44 -6.74 -3.47 -3.70
CA GLU A 44 -7.90 -3.14 -4.53
C GLU A 44 -9.16 -3.01 -3.64
N ASP A 45 -9.18 -1.99 -2.78
CA ASP A 45 -10.32 -1.66 -1.94
C ASP A 45 -10.60 -0.15 -2.01
N GLU A 46 -11.74 0.22 -2.59
CA GLU A 46 -12.11 1.61 -2.85
C GLU A 46 -12.34 2.40 -1.55
N LEU A 47 -12.88 1.76 -0.51
CA LEU A 47 -13.13 2.42 0.77
C LEU A 47 -11.81 2.70 1.49
N MET A 48 -10.91 1.72 1.53
CA MET A 48 -9.55 1.88 2.04
C MET A 48 -8.80 2.98 1.29
N PHE A 49 -8.90 3.02 -0.05
CA PHE A 49 -8.34 4.09 -0.87
C PHE A 49 -8.80 5.47 -0.39
N LYS A 50 -10.12 5.68 -0.33
CA LYS A 50 -10.71 6.96 0.05
C LYS A 50 -10.29 7.40 1.46
N ILE A 51 -10.31 6.48 2.43
CA ILE A 51 -9.93 6.77 3.81
C ILE A 51 -8.45 7.16 3.90
N THR A 52 -7.56 6.37 3.31
CA THR A 52 -6.11 6.62 3.38
C THR A 52 -5.73 7.90 2.67
N HIS A 53 -6.32 8.15 1.49
CA HIS A 53 -6.10 9.38 0.73
C HIS A 53 -6.54 10.61 1.54
N PHE A 54 -7.73 10.57 2.14
CA PHE A 54 -8.23 11.65 2.99
C PHE A 54 -7.29 11.96 4.16
N LEU A 55 -6.80 10.91 4.85
CA LEU A 55 -5.86 11.05 5.96
C LEU A 55 -4.52 11.63 5.50
N PHE A 56 -3.98 11.14 4.38
CA PHE A 56 -2.72 11.63 3.83
C PHE A 56 -2.79 13.11 3.50
N GLU A 57 -3.82 13.56 2.79
CA GLU A 57 -4.04 14.96 2.45
C GLU A 57 -4.13 15.84 3.72
N HIS A 58 -4.90 15.40 4.72
CA HIS A 58 -5.03 16.15 5.98
C HIS A 58 -3.71 16.27 6.74
N MET A 59 -2.94 15.19 6.83
CA MET A 59 -1.61 15.21 7.46
C MET A 59 -0.62 16.06 6.67
N TRP A 60 -0.69 16.03 5.34
CA TRP A 60 0.20 16.82 4.50
C TRP A 60 -0.02 18.33 4.69
N VAL A 61 -1.28 18.75 4.73
CA VAL A 61 -1.66 20.15 5.01
C VAL A 61 -1.22 20.57 6.41
N SER A 62 -1.30 19.68 7.41
CA SER A 62 -0.87 20.02 8.78
C SER A 62 0.64 20.14 8.92
N LEU A 63 1.42 19.37 8.16
CA LEU A 63 2.90 19.48 8.12
C LEU A 63 3.41 20.69 7.33
N SER A 64 2.55 21.29 6.51
CA SER A 64 2.88 22.47 5.70
C SER A 64 2.68 23.81 6.47
N LYS A 65 2.38 23.74 7.77
CA LYS A 65 2.25 24.88 8.69
C LYS A 65 3.37 24.84 9.72
#